data_AF-F9EFE8-F1
#
_entry.id   AF-F9EFE8-F1
#
_cell.length_a   1.000
_cell.length_b   1.000
_cell.length_c   1.000
_cell.angle_alpha   90.00
_cell.angle_beta   90.00
_cell.angle_gamma   90.00
#
_symmetry.space_group_name_H-M   'P 1'
#
loop_
_entity.id
_entity.type
_entity.pdbx_description
1 polymer ?
#
loop_
_entity_poly.entity_id
_entity_poly.type
_entity_poly.pdbx_seq_one_letter_code
_entity_poly.pdbx_strand_id
1 'polypeptide(L)'
;MPDQLDQPLSTGGVRRLRLGSRTSRSDGFGRFAEATARFMGSPRFVLYMTVFVGAWIVANLLLARMQSAWDPYPFILLNLAFSTQASYSAPLIMLAQNRQDDRDRVTAEQDRQRAQRNLEDTEFLTREIASLRLALNDVATRDFVRSELRDALEEILAEERRTRHEIHDEFCEEEAAPDGPPRAGEGEPR
;
A
#
# COMPACT_ATOMS: atom_id res chain seq x y z
N MET A 1 -27.09 -38.28 14.93
CA MET A 1 -26.38 -36.98 14.86
C MET A 1 -24.92 -37.28 14.58
N PRO A 2 -24.30 -36.54 13.65
CA PRO A 2 -23.98 -37.06 12.32
C PRO A 2 -22.49 -36.83 11.96
N ASP A 3 -22.17 -37.04 10.69
CA ASP A 3 -21.06 -36.41 9.95
C ASP A 3 -19.64 -36.87 10.24
N GLN A 4 -19.36 -38.10 9.81
CA GLN A 4 -18.03 -38.48 9.34
C GLN A 4 -18.10 -38.73 7.82
N LEU A 5 -18.49 -37.68 7.08
CA LEU A 5 -18.48 -37.59 5.63
C LEU A 5 -17.78 -36.29 5.25
N ASP A 6 -16.50 -36.39 4.90
CA ASP A 6 -15.81 -35.55 3.90
C ASP A 6 -14.29 -35.70 4.07
N GLN A 7 -13.78 -36.88 3.73
CA GLN A 7 -12.39 -36.99 3.29
C GLN A 7 -12.42 -37.02 1.76
N PRO A 8 -12.07 -35.93 1.06
CA PRO A 8 -11.89 -36.01 -0.38
C PRO A 8 -10.69 -36.91 -0.67
N LEU A 9 -10.98 -38.03 -1.35
CA LEU A 9 -10.02 -38.91 -1.98
C LEU A 9 -9.03 -38.08 -2.80
N SER A 10 -7.77 -38.05 -2.37
CA SER A 10 -6.65 -37.52 -3.12
C SER A 10 -6.36 -38.43 -4.32
N THR A 11 -7.20 -38.31 -5.35
CA THR A 11 -7.03 -38.99 -6.62
C THR A 11 -5.96 -38.28 -7.45
N GLY A 12 -4.90 -39.01 -7.75
CA GLY A 12 -4.13 -38.84 -8.98
C GLY A 12 -3.34 -37.54 -9.06
N GLY A 13 -2.11 -37.57 -8.56
CA GLY A 13 -1.07 -36.61 -8.94
C GLY A 13 -0.82 -36.70 -10.45
N VAL A 14 -1.59 -35.93 -11.23
CA VAL A 14 -1.30 -35.71 -12.65
C VAL A 14 0.02 -34.96 -12.68
N ARG A 15 1.07 -35.70 -13.01
CA ARG A 15 2.43 -35.22 -13.23
C ARG A 15 2.37 -34.24 -14.40
N ARG A 16 2.04 -32.98 -14.11
CA ARG A 16 2.05 -31.87 -15.07
C ARG A 16 3.45 -31.81 -15.63
N LEU A 17 3.59 -32.25 -16.88
CA LEU A 17 4.78 -32.03 -17.68
C LEU A 17 4.98 -30.50 -17.72
N ARG A 18 5.83 -29.98 -16.84
CA ARG A 18 6.33 -28.62 -16.95
C ARG A 18 7.30 -28.65 -18.13
N LEU A 19 6.73 -28.49 -19.33
CA LEU A 19 7.49 -28.17 -20.52
C LEU A 19 8.15 -26.84 -20.22
N GLY A 20 9.45 -26.89 -19.87
CA GLY A 20 10.23 -25.70 -19.59
C GLY A 20 10.14 -24.78 -20.80
N SER A 21 9.46 -23.65 -20.63
CA SER A 21 9.47 -22.56 -21.57
C SER A 21 10.89 -22.02 -21.62
N ARG A 22 11.70 -22.58 -22.53
CA ARG A 22 13.00 -22.04 -22.89
C ARG A 22 12.80 -20.73 -23.64
N THR A 23 12.47 -19.66 -22.93
CA THR A 23 12.46 -18.29 -23.46
C THR A 23 13.85 -17.65 -23.34
N SER A 24 14.92 -18.41 -23.61
CA SER A 24 16.30 -17.89 -23.64
C SER A 24 16.73 -17.55 -25.07
N ARG A 25 15.89 -16.79 -25.78
CA ARG A 25 16.24 -16.19 -27.09
C ARG A 25 15.73 -14.74 -27.21
N SER A 26 15.33 -14.13 -26.10
CA SER A 26 14.55 -12.88 -26.06
C SER A 26 15.35 -11.61 -25.75
N ASP A 27 16.63 -11.72 -25.39
CA ASP A 27 17.45 -10.56 -24.99
C ASP A 27 17.88 -9.69 -26.17
N GLY A 28 18.21 -10.29 -27.32
CA GLY A 28 18.59 -9.55 -28.53
C GLY A 28 17.40 -8.85 -29.18
N PHE A 29 16.35 -9.60 -29.49
CA PHE A 29 15.14 -9.09 -30.12
C PHE A 29 14.33 -8.17 -29.21
N GLY A 30 14.36 -8.39 -27.89
CA GLY A 30 13.68 -7.51 -26.93
C GLY A 30 14.25 -6.10 -26.89
N ARG A 31 15.60 -5.99 -26.83
CA ARG A 31 16.26 -4.69 -26.87
C ARG A 31 16.10 -3.99 -28.21
N PHE A 32 16.13 -4.74 -29.32
CA PHE A 32 15.87 -4.19 -30.65
C PHE A 32 14.44 -3.65 -30.77
N ALA A 33 13.43 -4.43 -30.37
CA ALA A 33 12.04 -3.98 -30.39
C ALA A 33 11.81 -2.75 -29.50
N GLU A 34 12.44 -2.70 -28.32
CA GLU A 34 12.35 -1.54 -27.43
C GLU A 34 13.02 -0.28 -28.01
N ALA A 35 14.15 -0.43 -28.71
CA ALA A 35 14.78 0.66 -29.45
C ALA A 35 13.94 1.11 -30.64
N THR A 36 13.39 0.19 -31.42
CA THR A 36 12.49 0.48 -32.54
C THR A 36 11.20 1.15 -32.08
N ALA A 37 10.62 0.73 -30.96
CA ALA A 37 9.43 1.35 -30.38
C ALA A 37 9.69 2.80 -29.95
N ARG A 38 10.82 3.06 -29.27
CA ARG A 38 11.24 4.43 -28.94
C ARG A 38 11.52 5.29 -30.18
N PHE A 39 12.05 4.67 -31.24
CA PHE A 39 12.35 5.35 -32.49
C PHE A 39 11.08 5.71 -33.27
N MET A 40 10.13 4.77 -33.45
CA MET A 40 8.85 4.99 -34.12
C MET A 40 7.93 5.97 -33.36
N GLY A 41 7.99 6.01 -32.03
CA GLY A 41 7.21 6.94 -31.21
C GLY A 41 7.75 8.38 -31.17
N SER A 42 8.91 8.65 -31.78
CA SER A 42 9.52 9.99 -31.75
C SER A 42 8.98 10.88 -32.87
N PRO A 43 8.61 12.14 -32.60
CA PRO A 43 8.23 13.11 -33.64
C PRO A 43 9.31 13.34 -34.69
N ARG A 44 10.58 13.09 -34.34
CA ARG A 44 11.73 13.22 -35.25
C ARG A 44 11.71 12.19 -36.38
N PHE A 45 11.17 10.99 -36.14
CA PHE A 45 11.10 9.94 -37.16
C PHE A 45 10.22 10.35 -38.34
N VAL A 46 9.04 10.91 -38.05
CA VAL A 46 8.12 11.41 -39.06
C VAL A 46 8.78 12.49 -39.90
N LEU A 47 9.49 13.44 -39.27
CA LEU A 47 10.22 14.49 -39.97
C LEU A 47 11.27 13.92 -40.94
N TYR A 48 12.09 12.97 -40.49
CA TYR A 48 13.09 12.32 -41.36
C TYR A 48 12.45 11.59 -42.54
N MET A 49 11.36 10.86 -42.32
CA MET A 49 10.64 10.17 -43.40
C MET A 49 10.02 11.14 -44.41
N THR A 50 9.43 12.25 -43.95
CA THR A 50 8.88 13.28 -44.83
C THR A 50 9.98 13.94 -45.68
N VAL A 51 11.14 14.27 -45.06
CA VAL A 51 12.28 14.84 -45.79
C VAL A 51 12.83 13.84 -46.80
N PHE A 52 12.95 12.56 -46.45
CA PHE A 52 13.43 11.53 -47.36
C PHE A 52 12.52 11.37 -48.58
N VAL A 53 11.21 11.27 -48.37
CA VAL A 53 10.22 11.19 -49.46
C VAL A 53 10.25 12.45 -50.32
N GLY A 54 10.26 13.63 -49.69
CA GLY A 54 10.37 14.91 -50.40
C GLY A 54 11.64 15.03 -51.24
N ALA A 55 12.79 14.65 -50.67
CA ALA A 55 14.07 14.64 -51.37
C ALA A 55 14.07 13.66 -52.55
N TRP A 56 13.48 12.47 -52.40
CA TRP A 56 13.35 11.49 -53.47
C TRP A 56 12.52 12.02 -54.65
N ILE A 57 11.38 12.64 -54.35
CA ILE A 57 10.50 13.26 -55.36
C ILE A 57 11.23 14.40 -56.07
N VAL A 58 11.89 15.29 -55.31
CA VAL A 58 12.64 16.44 -55.88
C VAL A 58 13.79 15.95 -56.75
N ALA A 59 14.58 14.98 -56.28
CA ALA A 59 15.69 14.40 -57.05
C ALA A 59 15.19 13.78 -58.37
N ASN A 60 14.11 12.99 -58.33
CA ASN A 60 13.54 12.40 -59.53
C ASN A 60 12.94 13.44 -60.48
N LEU A 61 12.31 14.50 -59.95
CA LEU A 61 11.79 15.59 -60.76
C LEU A 61 12.91 16.36 -61.48
N LEU A 62 14.02 16.63 -60.80
CA LEU A 62 15.20 17.27 -61.40
C LEU A 62 15.83 16.38 -62.48
N LEU A 63 15.96 15.07 -62.23
CA LEU A 63 16.45 14.12 -63.21
C LEU A 63 15.52 13.99 -64.42
N ALA A 64 14.20 14.04 -64.20
CA ALA A 64 13.20 14.06 -65.27
C ALA A 64 13.29 15.33 -66.13
N ARG A 65 13.58 16.49 -65.53
CA ARG A 65 13.86 17.73 -66.29
C ARG A 65 15.13 17.62 -67.13
N MET A 66 16.09 16.79 -66.74
CA MET A 66 17.33 16.51 -67.49
C MET A 66 17.18 15.34 -68.48
N GLN A 67 15.96 14.87 -68.76
CA GLN A 67 15.64 13.72 -69.63
C GLN A 67 16.26 12.38 -69.20
N SER A 68 16.71 12.28 -67.96
CA SER A 68 17.28 11.07 -67.37
C SER A 68 16.51 10.68 -66.11
N ALA A 69 15.17 10.58 -66.21
CA ALA A 69 14.34 10.17 -65.09
C ALA A 69 14.61 8.71 -64.71
N TRP A 70 15.01 8.44 -63.47
CA TRP A 70 15.16 7.07 -62.96
C TRP A 70 13.83 6.46 -62.50
N ASP A 71 12.92 7.29 -61.96
CA ASP A 71 11.56 6.90 -61.54
C ASP A 71 10.53 7.94 -62.02
N PRO A 72 10.02 7.84 -63.27
CA PRO A 72 8.98 8.73 -63.80
C PRO A 72 7.66 8.64 -63.01
N TYR A 73 6.86 9.70 -63.04
CA TYR A 73 5.51 9.69 -62.46
C TYR A 73 4.71 8.49 -63.01
N PRO A 74 4.16 7.57 -62.18
CA PRO A 74 3.73 7.72 -60.78
C PRO A 74 4.68 7.18 -59.67
N PHE A 75 6.00 7.20 -59.85
CA PHE A 75 7.01 6.77 -58.86
C PHE A 75 6.84 5.30 -58.41
N ILE A 76 6.97 4.37 -59.35
CA ILE A 76 6.70 2.94 -59.10
C ILE A 76 7.67 2.33 -58.09
N LEU A 77 8.93 2.77 -58.09
CA LEU A 77 9.95 2.24 -57.20
C LEU A 77 9.70 2.67 -55.76
N LEU A 78 9.30 3.93 -55.56
CA LEU A 78 8.91 4.43 -54.25
C LEU A 78 7.69 3.69 -53.72
N ASN A 79 6.68 3.46 -54.56
CA ASN A 79 5.49 2.71 -54.17
C ASN A 79 5.82 1.25 -53.82
N LEU A 80 6.68 0.60 -54.60
CA LEU A 80 7.13 -0.76 -54.33
C LEU A 80 7.87 -0.85 -52.99
N ALA A 81 8.76 0.09 -52.72
CA ALA A 81 9.50 0.16 -51.45
C ALA A 81 8.56 0.35 -50.25
N PHE A 82 7.59 1.27 -50.33
CA PHE A 82 6.58 1.45 -49.28
C PHE A 82 5.70 0.20 -49.07
N SER A 83 5.33 -0.49 -50.15
CA SER A 83 4.57 -1.73 -50.08
C SER A 83 5.33 -2.83 -49.34
N THR A 84 6.63 -2.98 -49.64
CA THR A 84 7.50 -3.90 -48.90
C THR A 84 7.70 -3.45 -47.45
N GLN A 85 7.86 -2.14 -47.20
CA GLN A 85 8.02 -1.59 -45.86
C GLN A 85 6.80 -1.92 -44.99
N ALA A 86 5.59 -1.72 -45.50
CA ALA A 86 4.36 -2.06 -44.78
C ALA A 86 4.27 -3.56 -44.49
N SER A 87 4.57 -4.40 -45.49
CA SER A 87 4.52 -5.86 -45.37
C SER A 87 5.49 -6.40 -44.32
N TYR A 88 6.71 -5.86 -44.23
CA TYR A 88 7.69 -6.28 -43.21
C TYR A 88 7.45 -5.63 -41.83
N SER A 89 6.82 -4.45 -41.78
CA SER A 89 6.51 -3.78 -40.51
C SER A 89 5.42 -4.52 -39.73
N ALA A 90 4.39 -5.04 -40.40
CA ALA A 90 3.29 -5.75 -39.76
C ALA A 90 3.73 -6.90 -38.81
N PRO A 91 4.57 -7.87 -39.23
CA PRO A 91 5.03 -8.93 -38.33
C PRO A 91 5.94 -8.42 -37.21
N LEU A 92 6.76 -7.40 -37.48
CA LEU A 92 7.63 -6.80 -36.45
C LEU A 92 6.79 -6.11 -35.37
N ILE A 93 5.75 -5.37 -35.77
CA ILE A 93 4.79 -4.73 -34.88
C ILE A 93 4.03 -5.79 -34.07
N MET A 94 3.56 -6.86 -34.71
CA MET A 94 2.86 -7.97 -34.03
C MET A 94 3.74 -8.63 -32.96
N LEU A 95 5.03 -8.83 -33.24
CA LEU A 95 6.01 -9.35 -32.27
C LEU A 95 6.27 -8.39 -31.11
N ALA A 96 6.29 -7.08 -31.38
CA ALA A 96 6.45 -6.06 -30.36
C ALA A 96 5.20 -5.98 -29.45
N GLN A 97 4.01 -6.06 -30.05
CA GLN A 97 2.72 -6.04 -29.35
C GLN A 97 2.53 -7.26 -28.46
N ASN A 98 2.80 -8.48 -28.93
CA ASN A 98 2.70 -9.70 -28.10
C ASN A 98 3.50 -9.59 -26.79
N ARG A 99 4.65 -8.90 -26.82
CA ARG A 99 5.47 -8.68 -25.61
C ARG A 99 4.95 -7.57 -24.70
N GLN A 100 4.28 -6.56 -25.26
CA GLN A 100 3.59 -5.55 -24.46
C GLN A 100 2.40 -6.18 -23.75
N ASP A 101 1.60 -6.97 -24.45
CA ASP A 101 0.45 -7.70 -23.89
C ASP A 101 0.87 -8.64 -22.75
N ASP A 102 2.00 -9.34 -22.89
CA ASP A 102 2.55 -10.19 -21.83
C ASP A 102 2.94 -9.38 -20.57
N ARG A 103 3.57 -8.21 -20.73
CA ARG A 103 3.93 -7.32 -19.61
C ARG A 103 2.69 -6.71 -18.96
N ASP A 104 1.72 -6.30 -19.76
CA ASP A 104 0.46 -5.72 -19.30
C ASP A 104 -0.36 -6.76 -18.53
N ARG A 105 -0.35 -8.02 -18.99
CA ARG A 105 -0.94 -9.14 -18.27
C ARG A 105 -0.31 -9.35 -16.89
N VAL A 106 1.03 -9.42 -16.80
CA VAL A 106 1.72 -9.58 -15.51
C VAL A 106 1.42 -8.41 -14.58
N THR A 107 1.44 -7.19 -15.11
CA THR A 107 1.11 -5.99 -14.34
C THR A 107 -0.32 -6.03 -13.81
N ALA A 108 -1.29 -6.44 -14.64
CA ALA A 108 -2.67 -6.61 -14.25
C ALA A 108 -2.88 -7.73 -13.22
N GLU A 109 -2.13 -8.83 -13.31
CA GLU A 109 -2.16 -9.90 -12.31
C GLU A 109 -1.60 -9.44 -10.96
N GLN A 110 -0.50 -8.69 -10.97
CA GLN A 110 0.07 -8.10 -9.75
C GLN A 110 -0.87 -7.06 -9.11
N ASP A 111 -1.51 -6.23 -9.93
CA ASP A 111 -2.46 -5.24 -9.44
C ASP A 111 -3.67 -5.89 -8.76
N ARG A 112 -4.21 -6.97 -9.36
CA ARG A 112 -5.27 -7.78 -8.73
C ARG A 112 -4.84 -8.37 -7.39
N GLN A 113 -3.62 -8.92 -7.30
CA GLN A 113 -3.11 -9.47 -6.03
C GLN A 113 -2.92 -8.39 -4.97
N ARG A 114 -2.44 -7.20 -5.36
CA ARG A 114 -2.31 -6.06 -4.45
C ARG A 114 -3.69 -5.58 -3.96
N ALA A 115 -4.66 -5.48 -4.85
CA ALA A 115 -6.03 -5.13 -4.49
C ALA A 115 -6.65 -6.13 -3.50
N GLN A 116 -6.43 -7.44 -3.70
CA GLN A 116 -6.88 -8.47 -2.75
C GLN A 116 -6.22 -8.30 -1.38
N ARG A 117 -4.90 -8.13 -1.32
CA ARG A 117 -4.19 -7.89 -0.04
C ARG A 117 -4.68 -6.63 0.66
N ASN A 118 -4.92 -5.54 -0.08
CA ASN A 118 -5.44 -4.31 0.49
C ASN A 118 -6.84 -4.48 1.09
N LEU A 119 -7.70 -5.30 0.45
CA LEU A 119 -9.00 -5.65 1.02
C LEU A 119 -8.85 -6.46 2.30
N GLU A 120 -8.00 -7.49 2.29
CA GLU A 120 -7.71 -8.31 3.48
C GLU A 120 -7.15 -7.47 4.64
N ASP A 121 -6.20 -6.58 4.37
CA ASP A 121 -5.63 -5.66 5.38
C ASP A 121 -6.70 -4.72 5.93
N THR A 122 -7.60 -4.22 5.08
CA THR A 122 -8.71 -3.35 5.51
C THR A 122 -9.69 -4.11 6.39
N GLU A 123 -10.03 -5.35 6.04
CA GLU A 123 -10.90 -6.21 6.86
C GLU A 123 -10.26 -6.54 8.20
N PHE A 124 -8.95 -6.82 8.21
CA PHE A 124 -8.19 -7.05 9.43
C PHE A 124 -8.20 -5.83 10.34
N LEU A 125 -7.83 -4.65 9.82
CA LEU A 125 -7.84 -3.40 10.59
C LEU A 125 -9.24 -3.06 11.11
N THR A 126 -10.28 -3.30 10.31
CA THR A 126 -11.67 -3.06 10.73
C THR A 126 -12.06 -3.97 11.91
N ARG A 127 -11.66 -5.25 11.86
CA ARG A 127 -11.89 -6.20 12.96
C ARG A 127 -11.11 -5.81 14.21
N GLU A 128 -9.87 -5.37 14.04
CA GLU A 128 -9.01 -4.95 15.15
C GLU A 128 -9.52 -3.65 15.81
N ILE A 129 -10.03 -2.70 15.02
CA ILE A 129 -10.69 -1.50 15.54
C ILE A 129 -11.98 -1.88 16.30
N ALA A 130 -12.75 -2.85 15.80
CA ALA A 130 -13.96 -3.32 16.47
C ALA A 130 -13.63 -4.00 17.80
N SER A 131 -12.61 -4.87 17.87
CA SER A 131 -12.18 -5.51 19.11
C SER A 131 -11.60 -4.50 20.10
N LEU A 132 -10.77 -3.55 19.62
CA LEU A 132 -10.24 -2.45 20.44
C LEU A 132 -11.37 -1.59 21.02
N ARG A 133 -12.39 -1.27 20.23
CA ARG A 133 -13.55 -0.51 20.69
C ARG A 133 -14.33 -1.25 21.78
N LEU A 134 -14.50 -2.57 21.66
CA LEU A 134 -15.16 -3.38 22.68
C LEU A 134 -14.35 -3.39 23.98
N ALA A 135 -13.02 -3.61 23.89
CA ALA A 135 -12.13 -3.59 25.05
C ALA A 135 -12.11 -2.22 25.74
N LEU A 136 -12.08 -1.13 24.97
CA LEU A 136 -12.15 0.23 25.52
C LEU A 136 -13.52 0.54 26.14
N ASN A 137 -14.62 0.03 25.58
CA ASN A 137 -15.95 0.22 26.17
C ASN A 137 -16.06 -0.47 27.54
N ASP A 138 -15.45 -1.65 27.70
CA ASP A 138 -15.46 -2.41 28.96
C ASP A 138 -14.60 -1.76 30.05
N VAL A 139 -13.48 -1.11 29.69
CA VAL A 139 -12.56 -0.43 30.63
C VAL A 139 -12.96 1.04 30.90
N ALA A 140 -13.68 1.68 29.97
CA ALA A 140 -14.07 3.09 30.08
C ALA A 140 -15.56 3.29 30.36
N THR A 141 -16.28 2.28 30.83
CA THR A 141 -17.68 2.48 31.22
C THR A 141 -17.71 3.40 32.42
N ARG A 142 -18.50 4.47 32.27
CA ARG A 142 -18.80 5.52 33.27
C ARG A 142 -18.85 5.03 34.71
N ASP A 143 -19.32 3.81 34.96
CA ASP A 143 -19.43 3.25 36.30
C ASP A 143 -18.08 2.92 36.96
N PHE A 144 -17.07 2.48 36.21
CA PHE A 144 -15.70 2.27 36.72
C PHE A 144 -15.01 3.60 37.02
N VAL A 145 -15.03 4.54 36.07
CA VAL A 145 -14.48 5.89 36.30
C VAL A 145 -15.19 6.58 37.46
N ARG A 146 -16.50 6.35 37.61
CA ARG A 146 -17.29 6.90 38.73
C ARG A 146 -17.09 6.14 40.03
N SER A 147 -16.73 4.85 40.03
CA SER A 147 -16.35 4.14 41.26
C SER A 147 -14.99 4.64 41.73
N GLU A 148 -13.99 4.68 40.85
CA GLU A 148 -12.64 5.18 41.20
C GLU A 148 -12.65 6.62 41.70
N LEU A 149 -13.37 7.52 41.02
CA LEU A 149 -13.53 8.91 41.48
C LEU A 149 -14.19 9.01 42.87
N ARG A 150 -15.07 8.06 43.20
CA ARG A 150 -15.86 8.07 44.43
C ARG A 150 -15.12 7.41 45.58
N ASP A 151 -14.37 6.35 45.31
CA ASP A 151 -13.44 5.73 46.24
C ASP A 151 -12.33 6.73 46.61
N ALA A 152 -11.74 7.41 45.63
CA ALA A 152 -10.75 8.47 45.89
C ALA A 152 -11.33 9.66 46.69
N LEU A 153 -12.59 10.03 46.45
CA LEU A 153 -13.29 11.07 47.25
C LEU A 153 -13.55 10.60 48.68
N GLU A 154 -13.97 9.34 48.87
CA GLU A 154 -14.19 8.77 50.20
C GLU A 154 -12.89 8.70 51.01
N GLU A 155 -11.79 8.32 50.38
CA GLU A 155 -10.46 8.29 50.98
C GLU A 155 -10.06 9.66 51.52
N ILE A 156 -10.13 10.70 50.67
CA ILE A 156 -9.79 12.07 51.06
C ILE A 156 -10.69 12.58 52.21
N LEU A 157 -11.99 12.29 52.17
CA LEU A 157 -12.92 12.68 53.25
C LEU A 157 -12.70 11.88 54.54
N ALA A 158 -12.23 10.63 54.45
CA ALA A 158 -11.87 9.84 55.62
C ALA A 158 -10.60 10.38 56.29
N GLU A 159 -9.61 10.82 55.52
CA GLU A 159 -8.42 11.52 56.02
C GLU A 159 -8.76 12.85 56.70
N GLU A 160 -9.65 13.67 56.11
CA GLU A 160 -10.08 14.93 56.72
C GLU A 160 -10.79 14.70 58.06
N ARG A 161 -11.70 13.71 58.11
CA ARG A 161 -12.37 13.32 59.37
C ARG A 161 -11.40 12.81 60.42
N ARG A 162 -10.40 12.00 60.06
CA ARG A 162 -9.37 11.55 61.00
C ARG A 162 -8.58 12.72 61.55
N THR A 163 -8.06 13.57 60.67
CA THR A 163 -7.32 14.78 61.06
C THR A 163 -8.16 15.64 62.00
N ARG A 164 -9.45 15.82 61.70
CA ARG A 164 -10.37 16.59 62.54
C ARG A 164 -10.70 15.94 63.88
N HIS A 165 -10.81 14.61 63.94
CA HIS A 165 -10.97 13.88 65.20
C HIS A 165 -9.69 13.91 66.04
N GLU A 166 -8.51 13.72 65.45
CA GLU A 166 -7.23 13.82 66.14
C GLU A 166 -7.07 15.21 66.78
N ILE A 167 -7.37 16.28 66.04
CA ILE A 167 -7.39 17.64 66.58
C ILE A 167 -8.42 17.78 67.71
N HIS A 168 -9.62 17.23 67.56
CA HIS A 168 -10.66 17.35 68.59
C HIS A 168 -10.32 16.58 69.87
N ASP A 169 -9.76 15.37 69.77
CA ASP A 169 -9.30 14.58 70.90
C ASP A 169 -8.13 15.26 71.61
N GLU A 170 -7.18 15.85 70.85
CA GLU A 170 -6.08 16.65 71.40
C GLU A 170 -6.59 17.87 72.20
N PHE A 171 -7.60 18.58 71.67
CA PHE A 171 -8.27 19.69 72.38
C PHE A 171 -9.01 19.23 73.65
N CYS A 172 -9.66 18.06 73.62
CA CYS A 172 -10.37 17.51 74.78
C CYS A 172 -9.39 17.00 75.86
N GLU A 173 -8.26 16.41 75.48
CA GLU A 173 -7.17 16.06 76.42
C GLU A 173 -6.55 17.31 77.05
N GLU A 174 -6.39 18.39 76.28
CA GLU A 174 -5.86 19.66 76.79
C GLU A 174 -6.84 20.37 77.76
N GLU A 175 -8.16 20.32 77.51
CA GLU A 175 -9.17 20.79 78.48
C GLU A 175 -9.32 19.88 79.71
N ALA A 176 -9.05 18.57 79.58
CA ALA A 176 -9.17 17.61 80.67
C ALA A 176 -7.95 17.59 81.62
N ALA A 177 -6.85 18.28 81.29
CA ALA A 177 -5.69 18.43 82.17
C ALA A 177 -6.01 19.42 83.32
N PRO A 178 -6.21 18.96 84.57
CA PRO A 178 -6.52 19.86 85.66
C PRO A 178 -5.26 20.55 86.18
N ASP A 179 -5.47 21.78 86.64
CA ASP A 179 -4.54 22.65 87.37
C ASP A 179 -3.58 21.86 88.29
N GLY A 180 -2.29 22.20 88.20
CA GLY A 180 -1.18 21.40 88.74
C GLY A 180 -1.18 21.15 90.26
N PRO A 181 -0.44 20.13 90.74
CA PRO A 181 -0.53 19.67 92.12
C PRO A 181 0.02 20.70 93.12
N PRO A 182 -0.54 20.77 94.35
CA PRO A 182 -0.20 21.79 95.32
C PRO A 182 1.22 21.57 95.85
N ARG A 183 2.00 22.65 95.90
CA ARG A 183 3.32 22.65 96.54
C ARG A 183 3.16 22.36 98.03
N ALA A 184 3.79 21.28 98.48
CA ALA A 184 4.02 20.97 99.87
C ALA A 184 4.83 22.09 100.53
N GLY A 185 4.36 22.56 101.68
CA GLY A 185 5.02 23.57 102.52
C GLY A 185 4.63 23.36 103.98
N GLU A 186 5.43 22.50 104.63
CA GLU A 186 5.91 22.53 106.03
C GLU A 186 5.05 23.16 107.16
N GLY A 187 4.87 22.41 108.26
CA GLY A 187 4.85 22.97 109.62
C GLY A 187 3.73 22.52 110.57
N GLU A 188 3.91 21.38 111.23
CA GLU A 188 3.34 21.05 112.57
C GLU A 188 3.94 21.99 113.67
N PRO A 189 3.56 21.93 114.96
CA PRO A 189 2.27 21.71 115.63
C PRO A 189 1.99 22.77 116.76
N ARG A 190 0.75 22.83 117.28
CA ARG A 190 0.35 22.78 118.71
C ARG A 190 -1.06 23.31 118.96
#